data_AF-A0A1E3QMC9-F1
#
_entry.id   AF-A0A1E3QMC9-F1
#
_cell.length_a   1.000
_cell.length_b   1.000
_cell.length_c   1.000
_cell.angle_alpha   90.00
_cell.angle_beta   90.00
_cell.angle_gamma   90.00
#
_symmetry.space_group_name_H-M   'P 1'
#
loop_
_entity.id
_entity.type
_entity.pdbx_description
1 polymer ?
#
loop_
_entity_poly.entity_id
_entity_poly.type
_entity_poly.pdbx_seq_one_letter_code
_entity_poly.pdbx_strand_id
1 'polypeptide(L)'
;MKNNPTENPWRTLSLPLVQKYPVVYSAISPITCFHIARSDDDIRAAGMGHMRDAVIRSEEGLKEESPPADMALVTCLALAVSVCWNCHISTGITHLKGAKKKIRQVLSTLNRVRPVYTPKSVQFLLNCWMYFEVMALITSEGDNERLFLQETTDTEGDRHRRTAEVEDSAWDLPSCIALTGVYRYAMLLYLHQAAPELPSLLSHEPAEKMLTFLASIPTHTSYLYPLFIASCEAAPGDEREWAQQR
;
A
#
# COMPACT_ATOMS: atom_id res chain seq x y z
N MET A 1 22.18 -5.62 -6.69
CA MET A 1 21.36 -5.42 -5.48
C MET A 1 22.27 -5.02 -4.34
N LYS A 2 21.99 -3.88 -3.71
CA LYS A 2 22.74 -3.40 -2.54
C LYS A 2 22.38 -4.28 -1.33
N ASN A 3 23.24 -5.24 -1.00
CA ASN A 3 23.03 -6.24 0.06
C ASN A 3 23.79 -5.90 1.35
N ASN A 4 24.13 -4.63 1.59
CA ASN A 4 24.78 -4.25 2.84
C ASN A 4 23.84 -4.59 4.02
N PRO A 5 24.35 -5.22 5.10
CA PRO A 5 23.60 -5.50 6.32
C PRO A 5 22.76 -4.34 6.88
N THR A 6 23.14 -3.10 6.59
CA THR A 6 22.51 -1.87 7.09
C THR A 6 21.53 -1.21 6.11
N GLU A 7 21.45 -1.67 4.87
CA GLU A 7 20.64 -1.01 3.83
C GLU A 7 19.27 -1.66 3.62
N ASN A 8 19.10 -2.94 3.99
CA ASN A 8 17.83 -3.64 3.81
C ASN A 8 16.83 -3.26 4.93
N PRO A 9 15.70 -2.62 4.61
CA PRO A 9 14.70 -2.20 5.61
C PRO A 9 13.98 -3.37 6.28
N TRP A 10 13.80 -4.50 5.61
CA TRP A 10 13.27 -5.72 6.26
C TRP A 10 14.21 -6.22 7.36
N ARG A 11 15.52 -6.13 7.14
CA ARG A 11 16.53 -6.52 8.13
C ARG A 11 16.68 -5.49 9.25
N THR A 12 16.62 -4.21 8.93
CA THR A 12 16.93 -3.13 9.90
C THR A 12 15.71 -2.63 10.66
N LEU A 13 14.51 -2.75 10.09
CA LEU A 13 13.25 -2.25 10.67
C LEU A 13 12.32 -3.39 11.10
N SER A 14 12.16 -4.45 10.29
CA SER A 14 11.22 -5.54 10.59
C SER A 14 11.81 -6.62 11.51
N LEU A 15 13.06 -7.04 11.29
CA LEU A 15 13.68 -8.12 12.08
C LEU A 15 13.76 -7.81 13.60
N PRO A 16 14.09 -6.59 14.06
CA PRO A 16 14.03 -6.28 15.48
C PRO A 16 12.62 -6.42 16.08
N LEU A 17 11.58 -6.13 15.29
CA LEU A 17 10.19 -6.31 15.73
C LEU A 17 9.83 -7.80 15.86
N VAL A 18 10.30 -8.65 14.94
CA VAL A 18 10.15 -10.12 15.02
C VAL A 18 10.75 -10.65 16.31
N GLN A 19 11.95 -10.19 16.67
CA GLN A 19 12.66 -10.62 17.88
C GLN A 19 11.98 -10.13 19.16
N LYS A 20 11.34 -8.95 19.10
CA LYS A 20 10.72 -8.30 20.26
C LYS A 20 9.27 -8.70 20.50
N TYR A 21 8.50 -8.95 19.44
CA TYR A 21 7.05 -9.12 19.52
C TYR A 21 6.64 -10.49 18.94
N PRO A 22 6.17 -11.43 19.78
CA PRO A 22 5.73 -12.75 19.32
C PRO A 22 4.63 -12.71 18.26
N VAL A 23 3.74 -11.72 18.31
CA VAL A 23 2.69 -11.52 17.30
C VAL A 23 3.28 -11.20 15.91
N VAL A 24 4.40 -10.45 15.85
CA VAL A 24 5.08 -10.12 14.59
C VAL A 24 5.78 -11.34 14.03
N TYR A 25 6.41 -12.15 14.90
CA TYR A 25 6.97 -13.44 14.50
C TYR A 25 5.89 -14.34 13.90
N SER A 26 4.78 -14.56 14.62
CA SER A 26 3.65 -15.36 14.14
C SER A 26 3.06 -14.83 12.83
N ALA A 27 3.12 -13.51 12.58
CA ALA A 27 2.56 -12.93 11.37
C ALA A 27 3.49 -13.06 10.14
N ILE A 28 4.81 -13.08 10.35
CA ILE A 28 5.82 -13.19 9.27
C ILE A 28 6.15 -14.64 8.93
N SER A 29 6.13 -15.56 9.90
CA SER A 29 6.43 -16.98 9.67
C SER A 29 5.60 -17.63 8.54
N PRO A 30 4.28 -17.37 8.39
CA PRO A 30 3.47 -17.92 7.31
C PRO A 30 3.97 -17.52 5.92
N ILE A 31 4.49 -16.29 5.74
CA ILE A 31 5.09 -15.84 4.48
C ILE A 31 6.21 -16.81 4.06
N THR A 32 7.08 -17.15 5.01
CA THR A 32 8.20 -18.07 4.75
C THR A 32 7.69 -19.48 4.49
N CYS A 33 6.78 -19.98 5.33
CA CYS A 33 6.19 -21.32 5.17
C CYS A 33 5.53 -21.48 3.80
N PHE A 34 4.65 -20.56 3.40
CA PHE A 34 3.96 -20.64 2.11
C PHE A 34 4.90 -20.50 0.92
N HIS A 35 5.98 -19.71 1.06
CA HIS A 35 6.98 -19.58 0.00
C HIS A 35 7.79 -20.86 -0.22
N ILE A 36 8.19 -21.55 0.86
CA ILE A 36 9.04 -22.74 0.76
C ILE A 36 8.23 -24.04 0.60
N ALA A 37 6.96 -24.05 1.01
CA ALA A 37 6.15 -25.25 1.06
C ALA A 37 6.06 -25.97 -0.29
N ARG A 38 5.91 -25.23 -1.40
CA ARG A 38 5.62 -25.81 -2.72
C ARG A 38 4.42 -26.77 -2.64
N SER A 39 4.66 -28.08 -2.64
CA SER A 39 3.66 -29.16 -2.53
C SER A 39 3.70 -29.90 -1.19
N ASP A 40 4.44 -29.39 -0.20
CA ASP A 40 4.55 -29.94 1.15
C ASP A 40 3.41 -29.43 2.04
N ASP A 41 2.46 -30.31 2.35
CA ASP A 41 1.28 -29.98 3.14
C ASP A 41 1.59 -29.72 4.62
N ASP A 42 2.65 -30.32 5.17
CA ASP A 42 3.05 -30.13 6.57
C ASP A 42 3.58 -28.70 6.78
N ILE A 43 4.41 -28.21 5.84
CA ILE A 43 4.89 -26.82 5.87
C ILE A 43 3.74 -25.84 5.68
N ARG A 44 2.76 -26.14 4.80
CA ARG A 44 1.55 -25.32 4.66
C ARG A 44 0.73 -25.29 5.93
N ALA A 45 0.55 -26.43 6.59
CA ALA A 45 -0.16 -26.53 7.87
C ALA A 45 0.54 -25.72 8.97
N ALA A 46 1.88 -25.77 9.04
CA ALA A 46 2.65 -24.93 9.95
C ALA A 46 2.45 -23.44 9.68
N GLY A 47 2.46 -23.03 8.40
CA GLY A 47 2.15 -21.65 8.00
C GLY A 47 0.75 -21.20 8.44
N MET A 48 -0.25 -22.06 8.27
CA MET A 48 -1.60 -21.79 8.77
C MET A 48 -1.67 -21.72 10.30
N GLY A 49 -0.92 -22.56 11.01
CA GLY A 49 -0.80 -22.51 12.46
C GLY A 49 -0.29 -21.16 12.95
N HIS A 50 0.82 -20.69 12.38
CA HIS A 50 1.37 -19.37 12.68
C HIS A 50 0.41 -18.22 12.36
N MET A 51 -0.34 -18.31 11.25
CA MET A 51 -1.32 -17.29 10.89
C MET A 51 -2.46 -17.20 11.91
N ARG A 52 -3.00 -18.35 12.36
CA ARG A 52 -4.01 -18.38 13.43
C ARG A 52 -3.47 -17.80 14.73
N ASP A 53 -2.25 -18.17 15.11
CA ASP A 53 -1.59 -17.61 16.30
C ASP A 53 -1.44 -16.09 16.21
N ALA A 54 -1.07 -15.56 15.04
CA ALA A 54 -0.94 -14.11 14.85
C ALA A 54 -2.29 -13.40 14.93
N VAL A 55 -3.37 -13.98 14.41
CA VAL A 55 -4.72 -13.41 14.54
C VAL A 55 -5.14 -13.34 16.02
N ILE A 56 -5.00 -14.45 16.75
CA ILE A 56 -5.36 -14.52 18.19
C ILE A 56 -4.52 -13.51 19.00
N ARG A 57 -3.19 -13.52 18.81
CA ARG A 57 -2.28 -12.60 19.51
C ARG A 57 -2.49 -11.15 19.10
N SER A 58 -2.90 -10.89 17.86
CA SER A 58 -3.24 -9.54 17.41
C SER A 58 -4.49 -9.04 18.12
N GLU A 59 -5.51 -9.88 18.32
CA GLU A 59 -6.69 -9.49 19.10
C GLU A 59 -6.36 -9.21 20.57
N GLU A 60 -5.34 -9.88 21.14
CA GLU A 60 -4.86 -9.63 22.50
C GLU A 60 -3.96 -8.40 22.61
N GLY A 61 -2.95 -8.27 21.75
CA GLY A 61 -2.01 -7.15 21.75
C GLY A 61 -2.62 -5.83 21.30
N LEU A 62 -3.72 -5.87 20.52
CA LEU A 62 -4.50 -4.67 20.19
C LEU A 62 -5.46 -4.24 21.30
N LYS A 63 -5.64 -5.04 22.38
CA LYS A 63 -6.37 -4.61 23.59
C LYS A 63 -5.52 -3.73 24.51
N GLU A 64 -4.21 -3.65 24.29
CA GLU A 64 -3.40 -2.60 24.93
C GLU A 64 -3.98 -1.23 24.56
N GLU A 65 -4.04 -0.30 25.50
CA GLU A 65 -4.62 1.04 25.27
C GLU A 65 -3.91 1.80 24.12
N SER A 66 -2.67 1.43 23.78
CA SER A 66 -1.92 2.01 22.67
C SER A 66 -0.75 1.11 22.22
N PRO A 67 -0.97 0.07 21.39
CA PRO A 67 0.12 -0.76 20.87
C PRO A 67 1.08 0.06 20.00
N PRO A 68 2.37 -0.31 19.92
CA PRO A 68 3.33 0.33 19.03
C PRO A 68 2.87 0.29 17.57
N ALA A 69 2.91 1.46 16.93
CA ALA A 69 2.42 1.66 15.56
C ALA A 69 3.08 0.72 14.53
N ASP A 70 4.40 0.57 14.60
CA ASP A 70 5.19 -0.27 13.71
C ASP A 70 4.87 -1.77 13.89
N MET A 71 4.73 -2.23 15.13
CA MET A 71 4.29 -3.59 15.47
C MET A 71 2.92 -3.89 14.88
N ALA A 72 1.94 -2.99 15.06
CA ALA A 72 0.59 -3.20 14.54
C ALA A 72 0.57 -3.22 13.00
N LEU A 73 1.30 -2.30 12.36
CA LEU A 73 1.37 -2.21 10.91
C LEU A 73 2.05 -3.42 10.27
N VAL A 74 3.21 -3.84 10.78
CA VAL A 74 3.93 -5.00 10.24
C VAL A 74 3.12 -6.28 10.41
N THR A 75 2.39 -6.41 11.52
CA THR A 75 1.48 -7.56 11.76
C THR A 75 0.35 -7.59 10.74
N CYS A 76 -0.36 -6.48 10.54
CA CYS A 76 -1.46 -6.40 9.57
C CYS A 76 -0.98 -6.67 8.14
N LEU A 77 0.18 -6.12 7.75
CA LEU A 77 0.74 -6.32 6.42
C LEU A 77 1.19 -7.76 6.20
N ALA A 78 1.90 -8.35 7.17
CA ALA A 78 2.39 -9.71 7.05
C ALA A 78 1.23 -10.71 6.96
N LEU A 79 0.14 -10.50 7.71
CA LEU A 79 -1.08 -11.29 7.59
C LEU A 79 -1.73 -11.15 6.20
N ALA A 80 -1.85 -9.92 5.68
CA ALA A 80 -2.44 -9.70 4.36
C ALA A 80 -1.64 -10.41 3.25
N VAL A 81 -0.31 -10.27 3.26
CA VAL A 81 0.59 -10.93 2.29
C VAL A 81 0.52 -12.44 2.40
N SER A 82 0.51 -12.95 3.62
CA SER A 82 0.46 -14.39 3.88
C SER A 82 -0.82 -15.02 3.31
N VAL A 83 -1.95 -14.32 3.32
CA VAL A 83 -3.20 -14.81 2.73
C VAL A 83 -3.09 -14.93 1.20
N CYS A 84 -2.48 -13.95 0.53
CA CYS A 84 -2.23 -14.01 -0.91
C CYS A 84 -1.35 -15.20 -1.29
N TRP A 85 -0.37 -15.55 -0.45
CA TRP A 85 0.58 -16.62 -0.73
C TRP A 85 0.06 -18.01 -0.37
N ASN A 86 -0.91 -18.11 0.54
CA ASN A 86 -1.55 -19.37 0.89
C ASN A 86 -2.45 -19.89 -0.24
N CYS A 87 -3.23 -19.00 -0.86
CA CYS A 87 -4.22 -19.33 -1.87
C CYS A 87 -3.88 -18.59 -3.16
N HIS A 88 -3.34 -19.27 -4.18
CA HIS A 88 -3.02 -18.68 -5.50
C HIS A 88 -4.22 -18.03 -6.25
N ILE A 89 -5.41 -18.02 -5.64
CA ILE A 89 -6.66 -17.46 -6.16
C ILE A 89 -7.18 -16.24 -5.37
N SER A 90 -6.57 -15.87 -4.24
CA SER A 90 -6.99 -14.71 -3.46
C SER A 90 -5.99 -13.56 -3.61
N THR A 91 -6.50 -12.36 -3.82
CA THR A 91 -5.69 -11.13 -3.89
C THR A 91 -5.33 -10.56 -2.52
N GLY A 92 -5.89 -11.12 -1.43
CA GLY A 92 -5.71 -10.63 -0.05
C GLY A 92 -6.34 -9.26 0.25
N ILE A 93 -7.15 -8.73 -0.68
CA ILE A 93 -7.68 -7.36 -0.61
C ILE A 93 -8.51 -7.07 0.66
N THR A 94 -9.24 -8.05 1.19
CA THR A 94 -10.00 -7.91 2.44
C THR A 94 -9.09 -7.64 3.64
N HIS A 95 -7.94 -8.31 3.71
CA HIS A 95 -6.97 -8.10 4.78
C HIS A 95 -6.23 -6.76 4.61
N LEU A 96 -5.97 -6.35 3.36
CA LEU A 96 -5.40 -5.04 3.07
C LEU A 96 -6.36 -3.89 3.46
N LYS A 97 -7.68 -4.03 3.24
CA LYS A 97 -8.70 -3.10 3.76
C LYS A 97 -8.65 -3.00 5.30
N GLY A 98 -8.46 -4.13 5.98
CA GLY A 98 -8.24 -4.17 7.43
C GLY A 98 -6.96 -3.44 7.86
N ALA A 99 -5.85 -3.68 7.15
CA ALA A 99 -4.58 -2.99 7.37
C ALA A 99 -4.70 -1.47 7.16
N LYS A 100 -5.44 -1.04 6.12
CA LYS A 100 -5.75 0.38 5.85
C LYS A 100 -6.46 1.04 7.03
N LYS A 101 -7.45 0.38 7.65
CA LYS A 101 -8.12 0.89 8.87
C LYS A 101 -7.11 1.11 10.01
N LYS A 102 -6.18 0.17 10.22
CA LYS A 102 -5.13 0.29 11.23
C LYS A 102 -4.14 1.41 10.91
N ILE A 103 -3.75 1.55 9.64
CA ILE A 103 -2.94 2.67 9.13
C ILE A 103 -3.59 4.01 9.47
N ARG A 104 -4.91 4.16 9.25
CA ARG A 104 -5.63 5.41 9.60
C ARG A 104 -5.47 5.73 11.09
N GLN A 105 -5.63 4.74 11.96
CA GLN A 105 -5.51 4.89 13.41
C GLN A 105 -4.08 5.27 13.85
N VAL A 106 -3.09 4.63 13.23
CA VAL A 106 -1.67 4.91 13.50
C VAL A 106 -1.33 6.34 13.07
N LEU A 107 -1.70 6.73 11.86
CA LEU A 107 -1.38 8.06 11.32
C LEU A 107 -2.15 9.17 12.05
N SER A 108 -3.40 8.95 12.46
CA SER A 108 -4.13 9.93 13.28
C SER A 108 -3.47 10.13 14.65
N THR A 109 -3.00 9.05 15.26
CA THR A 109 -2.27 9.09 16.53
C THR A 109 -0.92 9.80 16.38
N LEU A 110 -0.16 9.46 15.33
CA LEU A 110 1.11 10.11 15.03
C LEU A 110 0.93 11.60 14.74
N ASN A 111 -0.06 11.98 13.94
CA ASN A 111 -0.34 13.39 13.65
C ASN A 111 -0.71 14.18 14.91
N ARG A 112 -1.40 13.55 15.87
CA ARG A 112 -1.74 14.17 17.16
C ARG A 112 -0.52 14.39 18.04
N VAL A 113 0.44 13.47 18.03
CA VAL A 113 1.61 13.49 18.95
C VAL A 113 2.84 14.14 18.31
N ARG A 114 3.03 13.99 17.00
CA ARG A 114 4.18 14.43 16.19
C ARG A 114 3.76 14.79 14.75
N PRO A 115 3.08 15.93 14.54
CA PRO A 115 2.47 16.29 13.25
C PRO A 115 3.47 16.45 12.08
N VAL A 116 4.76 16.64 12.37
CA VAL A 116 5.80 16.91 11.36
C VAL A 116 6.67 15.69 11.07
N TYR A 117 6.56 14.59 11.84
CA TYR A 117 7.49 13.47 11.74
C TYR A 117 6.80 12.11 11.66
N THR A 118 6.91 11.46 10.50
CA THR A 118 6.54 10.05 10.34
C THR A 118 7.80 9.17 10.50
N PRO A 119 7.83 8.21 11.45
CA PRO A 119 8.97 7.31 11.62
C PRO A 119 9.33 6.52 10.35
N LYS A 120 10.61 6.29 10.08
CA LYS A 120 11.07 5.51 8.90
C LYS A 120 10.47 4.10 8.83
N SER A 121 10.25 3.44 9.97
CA SER A 121 9.56 2.14 10.03
C SER A 121 8.13 2.24 9.51
N VAL A 122 7.39 3.29 9.90
CA VAL A 122 6.03 3.54 9.42
C VAL A 122 6.03 3.89 7.93
N GLN A 123 6.92 4.77 7.47
CA GLN A 123 7.04 5.11 6.03
C GLN A 123 7.32 3.86 5.18
N PHE A 124 8.26 3.02 5.61
CA PHE A 124 8.58 1.77 4.95
C PHE A 124 7.36 0.83 4.88
N LEU A 125 6.63 0.66 5.98
CA LEU A 125 5.44 -0.19 6.02
C LEU A 125 4.30 0.37 5.16
N LEU A 126 4.13 1.70 5.10
CA LEU A 126 3.18 2.34 4.17
C LEU A 126 3.55 2.07 2.71
N ASN A 127 4.83 2.16 2.36
CA ASN A 127 5.30 1.82 1.01
C ASN A 127 5.00 0.35 0.68
N CYS A 128 5.23 -0.57 1.62
CA CYS A 128 4.85 -1.96 1.45
C CYS A 128 3.34 -2.13 1.25
N TRP A 129 2.52 -1.45 2.06
CA TRP A 129 1.07 -1.48 1.90
C TRP A 129 0.63 -1.00 0.51
N MET A 130 1.11 0.15 0.05
CA MET A 130 0.78 0.68 -1.27
C MET A 130 1.16 -0.31 -2.38
N TYR A 131 2.35 -0.91 -2.31
CA TYR A 131 2.79 -1.92 -3.28
C TYR A 131 1.82 -3.11 -3.33
N PHE A 132 1.48 -3.69 -2.18
CA PHE A 132 0.56 -4.83 -2.13
C PHE A 132 -0.88 -4.45 -2.51
N GLU A 133 -1.33 -3.24 -2.17
CA GLU A 133 -2.62 -2.70 -2.58
C GLU A 133 -2.72 -2.56 -4.10
N VAL A 134 -1.70 -1.97 -4.75
CA VAL A 134 -1.65 -1.89 -6.23
C VAL A 134 -1.73 -3.28 -6.85
N MET A 135 -0.91 -4.22 -6.37
CA MET A 135 -0.91 -5.60 -6.87
C MET A 135 -2.26 -6.29 -6.68
N ALA A 136 -2.89 -6.12 -5.51
CA ALA A 136 -4.20 -6.70 -5.23
C ALA A 136 -5.29 -6.08 -6.13
N LEU A 137 -5.24 -4.75 -6.34
CA LEU A 137 -6.22 -4.04 -7.16
C LEU A 137 -6.15 -4.45 -8.64
N ILE A 138 -4.96 -4.56 -9.22
CA ILE A 138 -4.80 -4.98 -10.63
C ILE A 138 -5.09 -6.47 -10.86
N THR A 139 -5.08 -7.28 -9.81
CA THR A 139 -5.39 -8.73 -9.87
C THR A 139 -6.81 -9.05 -9.38
N SER A 140 -7.59 -8.05 -8.96
CA SER A 140 -8.94 -8.22 -8.41
C SER A 140 -10.05 -7.91 -9.42
N GLU A 141 -11.23 -8.48 -9.18
CA GLU A 141 -12.43 -8.20 -9.96
C GLU A 141 -12.93 -6.75 -9.77
N GLY A 142 -13.69 -6.24 -10.76
CA GLY A 142 -14.02 -4.82 -10.93
C GLY A 142 -14.74 -4.12 -9.77
N ASP A 143 -15.43 -4.84 -8.88
CA ASP A 143 -16.11 -4.24 -7.72
C ASP A 143 -15.14 -3.54 -6.75
N ASN A 144 -13.89 -4.01 -6.67
CA ASN A 144 -12.89 -3.37 -5.81
C ASN A 144 -12.38 -2.03 -6.37
N GLU A 145 -12.45 -1.82 -7.68
CA GLU A 145 -12.13 -0.52 -8.28
C GLU A 145 -13.17 0.54 -7.88
N ARG A 146 -14.45 0.19 -7.98
CA ARG A 146 -15.55 1.11 -7.62
C ARG A 146 -15.45 1.54 -6.15
N LEU A 147 -15.23 0.57 -5.26
CA LEU A 147 -15.05 0.84 -3.83
C LEU A 147 -13.81 1.70 -3.55
N PHE A 148 -12.70 1.46 -4.25
CA PHE A 148 -11.50 2.28 -4.11
C PHE A 148 -11.77 3.74 -4.51
N LEU A 149 -12.38 3.97 -5.67
CA LEU A 149 -12.69 5.31 -6.17
C LEU A 149 -13.64 6.07 -5.23
N GLN A 150 -14.69 5.41 -4.74
CA GLN A 150 -15.62 6.02 -3.78
C GLN A 150 -14.91 6.43 -2.47
N GLU A 151 -14.00 5.60 -1.96
CA GLU A 151 -13.22 5.96 -0.78
C GLU A 151 -12.28 7.15 -1.03
N THR A 152 -11.76 7.32 -2.26
CA THR A 152 -10.89 8.46 -2.58
C THR A 152 -11.66 9.79 -2.64
N THR A 153 -12.85 9.80 -3.23
CA THR A 153 -13.72 10.99 -3.29
C THR A 153 -14.16 11.44 -1.90
N ASP A 154 -14.44 10.48 -0.99
CA ASP A 154 -14.80 10.80 0.39
C ASP A 154 -13.65 11.47 1.17
N THR A 155 -12.40 11.15 0.82
CA THR A 155 -11.21 11.75 1.48
C THR A 155 -10.80 13.11 0.91
N GLU A 156 -11.20 13.46 -0.31
CA GLU A 156 -10.92 14.77 -0.91
C GLU A 156 -11.72 15.90 -0.25
N GLY A 157 -12.95 15.61 0.22
CA GLY A 157 -13.79 16.55 0.97
C GLY A 157 -13.16 17.04 2.29
N ASP A 158 -12.25 16.27 2.88
CA ASP A 158 -11.55 16.62 4.12
C ASP A 158 -10.24 17.42 3.88
N ARG A 159 -9.73 17.41 2.64
CA ARG A 159 -8.46 18.06 2.25
C ARG A 159 -8.59 19.56 2.03
N HIS A 160 -9.76 20.03 1.55
CA HIS A 160 -10.05 21.47 1.35
C HIS A 160 -10.05 22.31 2.64
N ARG A 161 -9.93 21.69 3.83
CA ARG A 161 -9.79 22.37 5.12
C ARG A 161 -8.35 22.53 5.62
N ARG A 162 -7.36 21.93 4.94
CA ARG A 162 -5.94 21.95 5.35
C ARG A 162 -5.04 22.39 4.20
N THR A 163 -5.15 23.64 3.79
CA THR A 163 -4.23 24.28 2.84
C THR A 163 -3.61 25.52 3.47
N ALA A 164 -2.59 25.30 4.28
CA ALA A 164 -1.46 26.21 4.49
C ALA A 164 -0.49 25.51 5.45
N GLU A 165 0.79 25.46 5.03
CA GLU A 165 1.98 25.14 5.84
C GLU A 165 2.42 23.67 5.91
N VAL A 166 3.72 23.50 5.62
CA VAL A 166 4.60 22.31 5.62
C VAL A 166 4.63 21.52 4.31
N GLU A 167 5.40 22.05 3.35
CA GLU A 167 5.68 21.45 2.03
C GLU A 167 6.62 20.23 2.03
N ASP A 168 7.22 19.80 3.15
CA ASP A 168 8.36 18.85 3.02
C ASP A 168 8.56 17.77 4.10
N SER A 169 7.53 17.29 4.84
CA SER A 169 7.83 16.15 5.75
C SER A 169 6.70 15.22 6.21
N ALA A 170 5.43 15.43 5.83
CA ALA A 170 4.36 14.57 6.34
C ALA A 170 3.90 13.55 5.29
N TRP A 171 4.24 12.28 5.50
CA TRP A 171 3.52 11.17 4.86
C TRP A 171 2.09 11.15 5.40
N ASP A 172 1.14 11.75 4.68
CA ASP A 172 -0.28 11.70 5.02
C ASP A 172 -0.99 10.56 4.27
N LEU A 173 -2.00 9.98 4.93
CA LEU A 173 -2.74 8.86 4.35
C LEU A 173 -3.46 9.21 3.04
N PRO A 174 -4.15 10.37 2.92
CA PRO A 174 -4.74 10.78 1.65
C PRO A 174 -3.75 10.80 0.48
N SER A 175 -2.52 11.30 0.69
CA SER A 175 -1.47 11.28 -0.33
C SER A 175 -1.00 9.87 -0.66
N CYS A 176 -0.84 8.99 0.33
CA CYS A 176 -0.54 7.57 0.08
C CYS A 176 -1.64 6.89 -0.77
N ILE A 177 -2.91 7.16 -0.46
CA ILE A 177 -4.04 6.58 -1.20
C ILE A 177 -4.06 7.10 -2.64
N ALA A 178 -3.88 8.40 -2.84
CA ALA A 178 -3.80 8.97 -4.18
C ALA A 178 -2.62 8.40 -4.97
N LEU A 179 -1.45 8.27 -4.34
CA LEU A 179 -0.26 7.69 -4.96
C LEU A 179 -0.45 6.19 -5.31
N THR A 180 -1.18 5.42 -4.51
CA THR A 180 -1.63 4.06 -4.88
C THR A 180 -2.47 4.10 -6.16
N GLY A 181 -3.39 5.05 -6.28
CA GLY A 181 -4.18 5.26 -7.50
C GLY A 181 -3.30 5.56 -8.71
N VAL A 182 -2.35 6.49 -8.57
CA VAL A 182 -1.36 6.82 -9.60
C VAL A 182 -0.60 5.58 -10.08
N TYR A 183 0.00 4.81 -9.15
CA TYR A 183 0.77 3.62 -9.54
C TYR A 183 -0.10 2.50 -10.13
N ARG A 184 -1.35 2.36 -9.70
CA ARG A 184 -2.31 1.42 -10.32
C ARG A 184 -2.54 1.78 -11.79
N TYR A 185 -2.90 3.03 -12.09
CA TYR A 185 -3.20 3.43 -13.47
C TYR A 185 -1.95 3.47 -14.35
N ALA A 186 -0.78 3.82 -13.79
CA ALA A 186 0.50 3.69 -14.49
C ALA A 186 0.80 2.23 -14.86
N MET A 187 0.52 1.27 -13.96
CA MET A 187 0.68 -0.16 -14.24
C MET A 187 -0.28 -0.65 -15.33
N LEU A 188 -1.54 -0.20 -15.31
CA LEU A 188 -2.54 -0.55 -16.33
C LEU A 188 -2.15 0.00 -17.71
N LEU A 189 -1.66 1.23 -17.79
CA LEU A 189 -1.12 1.81 -19.04
C LEU A 189 0.11 1.06 -19.54
N TYR A 190 1.04 0.71 -18.64
CA TYR A 190 2.19 -0.10 -19.00
C TYR A 190 1.75 -1.46 -19.56
N LEU A 191 0.77 -2.13 -18.94
CA LEU A 191 0.24 -3.41 -19.44
C LEU A 191 -0.45 -3.27 -20.80
N HIS A 192 -1.22 -2.20 -21.01
CA HIS A 192 -1.84 -1.89 -22.30
C HIS A 192 -0.78 -1.77 -23.42
N GLN A 193 0.36 -1.13 -23.13
CA GLN A 193 1.44 -0.95 -24.09
C GLN A 193 2.30 -2.21 -24.27
N ALA A 194 2.56 -2.95 -23.19
CA ALA A 194 3.47 -4.10 -23.18
C ALA A 194 2.81 -5.40 -23.67
N ALA A 195 1.48 -5.51 -23.56
CA ALA A 195 0.70 -6.69 -23.90
C ALA A 195 -0.62 -6.30 -24.61
N PRO A 196 -0.55 -5.71 -25.82
CA PRO A 196 -1.73 -5.23 -26.55
C PRO A 196 -2.73 -6.33 -26.94
N GLU A 197 -2.32 -7.59 -26.88
CA GLU A 197 -3.18 -8.76 -27.04
C GLU A 197 -4.19 -8.96 -25.91
N LEU A 198 -3.95 -8.35 -24.74
CA LEU A 198 -4.88 -8.42 -23.62
C LEU A 198 -6.05 -7.43 -23.84
N PRO A 199 -7.29 -7.86 -23.56
CA PRO A 199 -8.43 -6.94 -23.52
C PRO A 199 -8.12 -5.80 -22.55
N SER A 200 -8.20 -4.56 -23.03
CA SER A 200 -7.89 -3.37 -22.23
C SER A 200 -8.90 -2.26 -22.49
N LEU A 201 -9.06 -1.40 -21.49
CA LEU A 201 -9.77 -0.13 -21.63
C LEU A 201 -9.06 0.77 -22.65
N LEU A 202 -9.75 1.79 -23.15
CA LEU A 202 -9.10 2.85 -23.93
C LEU A 202 -7.98 3.46 -23.08
N SER A 203 -6.78 3.64 -23.64
CA SER A 203 -5.60 4.17 -22.93
C SER A 203 -5.85 5.53 -22.26
N HIS A 204 -6.77 6.32 -22.81
CA HIS A 204 -7.14 7.61 -22.25
C HIS A 204 -7.87 7.52 -20.90
N GLU A 205 -8.77 6.55 -20.68
CA GLU A 205 -9.55 6.44 -19.43
C GLU A 205 -8.67 6.26 -18.17
N PRO A 206 -7.69 5.33 -18.12
CA PRO A 206 -6.77 5.24 -16.99
C PRO A 206 -5.83 6.46 -16.89
N ALA A 207 -5.52 7.12 -18.00
CA ALA A 207 -4.70 8.34 -18.00
C ALA A 207 -5.43 9.52 -17.34
N GLU A 208 -6.69 9.76 -17.69
CA GLU A 208 -7.55 10.79 -17.08
C GLU A 208 -7.67 10.60 -15.56
N LYS A 209 -7.95 9.37 -15.11
CA LYS A 209 -7.99 9.03 -13.68
C LYS A 209 -6.65 9.28 -13.01
N MET A 210 -5.54 8.93 -13.66
CA MET A 210 -4.20 9.18 -13.13
C MET A 210 -3.89 10.67 -12.99
N LEU A 211 -4.24 11.50 -13.98
CA LEU A 211 -4.08 12.96 -13.92
C LEU A 211 -4.88 13.56 -12.76
N THR A 212 -6.12 13.07 -12.55
CA THR A 212 -6.96 13.46 -11.40
C THR A 212 -6.26 13.16 -10.07
N PHE A 213 -5.70 11.95 -9.90
CA PHE A 213 -4.94 11.62 -8.68
C PHE A 213 -3.68 12.46 -8.51
N LEU A 214 -2.92 12.67 -9.59
CA LEU A 214 -1.72 13.52 -9.57
C LEU A 214 -2.05 14.97 -9.18
N ALA A 215 -3.22 15.49 -9.56
CA ALA A 215 -3.68 16.81 -9.14
C ALA A 215 -3.88 16.94 -7.63
N SER A 216 -4.18 15.83 -6.93
CA SER A 216 -4.48 15.80 -5.49
C SER A 216 -3.25 15.68 -4.58
N ILE A 217 -2.04 15.49 -5.14
CA ILE A 217 -0.80 15.30 -4.38
C ILE A 217 0.24 16.40 -4.69
N PRO A 218 1.05 16.83 -3.69
CA PRO A 218 2.15 17.75 -3.92
C PRO A 218 3.17 17.19 -4.92
N THR A 219 3.91 18.08 -5.60
CA THR A 219 4.97 17.68 -6.54
C THR A 219 6.09 16.91 -5.86
N HIS A 220 6.24 15.63 -6.21
CA HIS A 220 7.30 14.77 -5.71
C HIS A 220 8.03 14.12 -6.89
N THR A 221 9.35 13.96 -6.78
CA THR A 221 10.19 13.31 -7.80
C THR A 221 9.76 11.87 -8.11
N SER A 222 9.06 11.23 -7.16
CA SER A 222 8.66 9.83 -7.22
C SER A 222 7.62 9.49 -8.30
N TYR A 223 6.92 10.47 -8.86
CA TYR A 223 5.86 10.23 -9.85
C TYR A 223 6.15 10.82 -11.24
N LEU A 224 7.41 11.12 -11.55
CA LEU A 224 7.80 11.59 -12.89
C LEU A 224 7.41 10.60 -14.00
N TYR A 225 7.61 9.30 -13.77
CA TYR A 225 7.19 8.27 -14.74
C TYR A 225 5.66 8.21 -14.92
N PRO A 226 4.85 8.12 -13.86
CA PRO A 226 3.39 8.24 -13.98
C PRO A 226 2.92 9.52 -14.69
N LEU A 227 3.49 10.68 -14.38
CA LEU A 227 3.14 11.93 -15.05
C LEU A 227 3.47 11.88 -16.54
N PHE A 228 4.67 11.41 -16.90
CA PHE A 228 5.10 11.25 -18.28
C PHE A 228 4.13 10.35 -19.06
N ILE A 229 3.83 9.15 -18.56
CA ILE A 229 3.00 8.20 -19.30
C ILE A 229 1.54 8.68 -19.40
N ALA A 230 0.99 9.34 -18.36
CA ALA A 230 -0.33 9.97 -18.44
C ALA A 230 -0.38 11.06 -19.52
N SER A 231 0.66 11.89 -19.58
CA SER A 231 0.71 13.04 -20.50
C SER A 231 0.71 12.62 -21.97
N CYS A 232 1.24 11.43 -22.30
CA CYS A 232 1.20 10.87 -23.65
C CYS A 232 -0.23 10.55 -24.12
N GLU A 233 -1.12 10.23 -23.18
CA GLU A 233 -2.51 9.85 -23.43
C GLU A 233 -3.50 11.00 -23.13
N ALA A 234 -2.98 12.18 -22.77
CA ALA A 234 -3.79 13.34 -22.40
C ALA A 234 -4.56 13.90 -23.60
N ALA A 235 -5.83 14.24 -23.37
CA ALA A 235 -6.69 14.88 -24.36
C ALA A 235 -6.22 16.31 -24.67
N PRO A 236 -6.40 16.81 -25.91
CA PRO A 236 -6.15 18.20 -26.23
C PRO A 236 -6.96 19.15 -25.32
N GLY A 237 -6.35 20.28 -24.93
CA GLY A 237 -6.94 21.26 -24.01
C GLY A 237 -6.37 21.14 -22.60
N ASP A 238 -7.25 21.26 -21.60
CA ASP A 238 -6.91 21.40 -20.18
C ASP A 238 -5.93 20.35 -19.67
N GLU A 239 -6.07 19.08 -20.05
CA GLU A 239 -5.18 18.00 -19.58
C GLU A 239 -3.74 18.18 -20.05
N ARG A 240 -3.53 18.51 -21.33
CA ARG A 240 -2.19 18.73 -21.88
C ARG A 240 -1.57 20.02 -21.34
N GLU A 241 -2.38 21.07 -21.21
CA GLU A 241 -1.92 22.33 -20.64
C GLU A 241 -1.49 22.14 -19.18
N TRP A 242 -2.26 21.39 -18.41
CA TRP A 242 -1.91 21.02 -17.04
C TRP A 242 -0.64 20.17 -16.97
N ALA A 243 -0.51 19.16 -17.84
CA ALA A 243 0.67 18.29 -17.86
C ALA A 243 1.95 19.05 -18.23
N GLN A 244 1.86 20.09 -19.08
CA GLN A 244 2.98 20.94 -19.46
C GLN A 244 3.47 21.86 -18.33
N GLN A 245 2.62 22.15 -17.34
CA GLN A 245 2.92 23.07 -16.23
C GLN A 245 3.55 22.36 -15.02
N ARG A 246 3.70 21.04 -15.06
CA ARG A 246 4.13 20.16 -13.96
C ARG A 246 5.53 19.62 -14.18
#